data_AF-A0A0J7K7H2-F1
#
_entry.id   AF-A0A0J7K7H2-F1
#
_cell.length_a   1.000
_cell.length_b   1.000
_cell.length_c   1.000
_cell.angle_alpha   90.00
_cell.angle_beta   90.00
_cell.angle_gamma   90.00
#
_symmetry.space_group_name_H-M   'P 1'
#
loop_
_entity.id
_entity.type
_entity.pdbx_description
1 polymer ?
#
loop_
_entity_poly.entity_id
_entity_poly.type
_entity_poly.pdbx_seq_one_letter_code
_entity_poly.pdbx_strand_id
1 'polypeptide(L)'
;MSSVEPREYLTLPAGDSENYAEIYDKRLKNPHTCPFNGQRNDSCNCVSELGTISGRTMFKRVRIDPARLYIIANDYTFSWTKGMKRVEYGKAGDCYSLTDCPQGRFSINLRGTALGLSPAVTWVTETSSAFFAINKINDQRILGKCGGYCGFCKPKTGLKLDVLPP
;
A
#
# COMPACT_ATOMS: atom_id res chain seq x y z
N MET A 1 7.11 -30.10 0.89
CA MET A 1 7.38 -29.24 2.07
C MET A 1 6.05 -28.91 2.72
N SER A 2 5.72 -29.57 3.82
CA SER A 2 4.55 -29.27 4.65
C SER A 2 4.94 -28.16 5.62
N SER A 3 4.20 -27.04 5.69
CA SER A 3 4.38 -26.11 6.82
C SER A 3 3.76 -26.73 8.07
N VAL A 4 4.43 -26.55 9.21
CA VAL A 4 4.07 -27.14 10.51
C VAL A 4 2.71 -26.61 11.03
N GLU A 5 2.17 -25.54 10.44
CA GLU A 5 0.83 -25.00 10.71
C GLU A 5 0.07 -24.71 9.40
N PRO A 6 -1.28 -24.86 9.40
CA PRO A 6 -2.12 -24.45 8.29
C PRO A 6 -2.03 -22.94 8.07
N ARG A 7 -1.98 -22.52 6.79
CA ARG A 7 -1.92 -21.10 6.42
C ARG A 7 -3.31 -20.63 6.02
N GLU A 8 -3.80 -19.62 6.73
CA GLU A 8 -5.09 -19.02 6.44
C GLU A 8 -4.97 -17.80 5.51
N TYR A 9 -5.89 -17.70 4.55
CA TYR A 9 -5.92 -16.61 3.58
C TYR A 9 -7.33 -16.05 3.44
N LEU A 10 -7.47 -14.76 3.73
CA LEU A 10 -8.68 -13.99 3.51
C LEU A 10 -8.81 -13.65 2.02
N THR A 11 -9.88 -14.12 1.39
CA THR A 11 -10.26 -13.67 0.05
C THR A 11 -10.77 -12.24 0.10
N LEU A 12 -10.37 -11.42 -0.87
CA LEU A 12 -10.76 -10.02 -0.97
C LEU A 12 -11.83 -9.88 -2.07
N PRO A 13 -13.14 -9.81 -1.73
CA PRO A 13 -14.22 -9.85 -2.72
C PRO A 13 -14.21 -8.68 -3.69
N ALA A 14 -13.72 -7.51 -3.26
CA ALA A 14 -13.57 -6.33 -4.11
C ALA A 14 -12.50 -6.49 -5.21
N GLY A 15 -11.69 -7.55 -5.14
CA GLY A 15 -10.67 -7.85 -6.14
C GLY A 15 -9.40 -6.99 -6.00
N ASP A 16 -8.42 -7.35 -6.81
CA ASP A 16 -7.06 -6.80 -6.86
C ASP A 16 -6.98 -5.35 -7.37
N SER A 17 -7.96 -4.87 -8.13
CA SER A 17 -8.05 -3.46 -8.54
C SER A 17 -8.28 -2.53 -7.36
N GLU A 18 -8.97 -3.03 -6.33
CA GLU A 18 -9.31 -2.32 -5.10
C GLU A 18 -8.39 -2.69 -3.93
N ASN A 19 -7.45 -3.61 -4.15
CA ASN A 19 -6.55 -4.14 -3.13
C ASN A 19 -5.12 -4.20 -3.66
N TYR A 20 -4.37 -3.12 -3.44
CA TYR A 20 -3.03 -2.97 -4.00
C TYR A 20 -2.13 -2.10 -3.13
N ALA A 21 -0.83 -2.22 -3.38
CA ALA A 21 0.23 -1.42 -2.79
C ALA A 21 1.23 -1.02 -3.87
N GLU A 22 1.70 0.23 -3.85
CA GLU A 22 2.48 0.80 -4.94
C GLU A 22 3.58 1.72 -4.45
N ILE A 23 4.79 1.43 -4.94
CA ILE A 23 5.89 2.39 -4.97
C ILE A 23 5.95 2.94 -6.40
N TYR A 24 5.62 4.22 -6.58
CA TYR A 24 5.55 4.84 -7.91
C TYR A 24 6.95 4.98 -8.52
N ASP A 25 7.03 4.77 -9.83
CA ASP A 25 8.27 4.56 -10.58
C ASP A 25 8.78 5.81 -11.28
N LYS A 26 8.25 7.00 -10.99
CA LYS A 26 8.72 8.25 -11.61
C LYS A 26 9.31 9.22 -10.60
N ARG A 27 10.29 9.98 -11.06
CA ARG A 27 10.92 11.11 -10.38
C ARG A 27 10.89 12.34 -11.28
N LEU A 28 10.42 13.48 -10.76
CA LEU A 28 10.47 14.74 -11.49
C LEU A 28 11.92 15.14 -11.75
N LYS A 29 12.19 15.67 -12.96
CA LYS A 29 13.52 16.24 -13.26
C LYS A 29 13.81 17.48 -12.41
N ASN A 30 12.78 18.29 -12.12
CA ASN A 30 12.84 19.34 -11.12
C ASN A 30 12.11 18.87 -9.84
N PRO A 31 12.84 18.42 -8.81
CA PRO A 31 12.22 17.82 -7.62
C PRO A 31 11.53 18.85 -6.71
N HIS A 32 11.73 20.16 -6.91
CA HIS A 32 11.07 21.20 -6.10
C HIS A 32 9.68 21.59 -6.61
N THR A 33 9.10 20.80 -7.51
CA THR A 33 7.79 21.09 -8.12
C THR A 33 6.76 20.00 -7.81
N CYS A 34 5.49 20.36 -7.89
CA CYS A 34 4.35 19.44 -7.87
C CYS A 34 3.40 19.78 -9.01
N PRO A 35 3.65 19.29 -10.24
CA PRO A 35 2.83 19.63 -11.39
C PRO A 35 1.41 19.04 -11.27
N PHE A 36 0.50 19.54 -12.12
CA PHE A 36 -0.89 19.04 -12.22
C PHE A 36 -1.66 19.06 -10.89
N ASN A 37 -1.37 20.02 -10.01
CA ASN A 37 -1.99 20.12 -8.68
C ASN A 37 -1.87 18.81 -7.87
N GLY A 38 -0.74 18.11 -8.01
CA GLY A 38 -0.47 16.83 -7.33
C GLY A 38 -1.22 15.63 -7.86
N GLN A 39 -1.99 15.76 -8.95
CA GLN A 39 -2.61 14.63 -9.62
C GLN A 39 -1.57 13.81 -10.38
N ARG A 40 -1.75 12.48 -10.40
CA ARG A 40 -0.88 11.59 -11.16
C ARG A 40 -1.10 11.85 -12.65
N ASN A 41 -0.03 12.18 -13.35
CA ASN A 41 -0.03 12.34 -14.78
C ASN A 41 1.26 11.75 -15.35
N ASP A 42 1.10 10.78 -16.26
CA ASP A 42 2.23 10.06 -16.83
C ASP A 42 3.02 10.86 -17.87
N SER A 43 2.47 11.99 -18.35
CA SER A 43 3.12 12.95 -19.24
C SER A 43 3.94 14.01 -18.48
N CYS A 44 4.29 13.78 -17.21
CA CYS A 44 5.18 14.68 -16.47
C CYS A 44 6.56 14.86 -17.12
N ASN A 45 7.23 15.98 -16.84
CA ASN A 45 8.66 16.14 -17.16
C ASN A 45 9.50 15.41 -16.08
N CYS A 46 9.47 14.09 -16.16
CA CYS A 46 10.01 13.16 -15.19
C CYS A 46 10.88 12.11 -15.88
N VAL A 47 11.68 11.40 -15.09
CA VAL A 47 12.38 10.19 -15.47
C VAL A 47 11.74 9.01 -14.77
N SER A 48 11.76 7.85 -15.41
CA SER A 48 11.39 6.62 -14.71
C SER A 48 12.55 6.20 -13.81
N GLU A 49 12.30 6.21 -12.50
CA GLU A 49 13.05 5.43 -11.52
C GLU A 49 12.72 3.96 -11.73
N LEU A 50 13.22 3.41 -12.84
CA LEU A 50 13.29 1.97 -13.10
C LEU A 50 14.33 1.31 -12.17
N GLY A 51 14.51 1.83 -10.96
CA GLY A 51 15.37 1.30 -9.91
C GLY A 51 14.70 0.16 -9.16
N THR A 52 15.50 -0.65 -8.48
CA THR A 52 15.14 -1.88 -7.75
C THR A 52 14.20 -1.69 -6.56
N ILE A 53 13.38 -0.64 -6.50
CA ILE A 53 12.47 -0.37 -5.38
C ILE A 53 11.02 -0.14 -5.82
N SER A 54 10.78 0.18 -7.09
CA SER A 54 9.43 0.47 -7.59
C SER A 54 8.66 -0.79 -8.00
N GLY A 55 7.34 -0.69 -7.88
CA GLY A 55 6.44 -1.76 -8.25
C GLY A 55 5.04 -1.53 -7.70
N ARG A 56 4.07 -2.19 -8.34
CA ARG A 56 2.67 -2.20 -7.94
C ARG A 56 2.25 -3.64 -7.74
N THR A 57 1.96 -4.02 -6.50
CA THR A 57 1.48 -5.35 -6.15
C THR A 57 -0.01 -5.30 -5.89
N MET A 58 -0.75 -6.19 -6.53
CA MET A 58 -2.20 -6.29 -6.40
C MET A 58 -2.57 -7.67 -5.85
N PHE A 59 -3.57 -7.71 -4.97
CA PHE A 59 -3.85 -8.86 -4.10
C PHE A 59 -5.29 -9.35 -4.30
N LYS A 60 -5.47 -10.65 -4.61
CA LYS A 60 -6.80 -11.30 -4.58
C LYS A 60 -7.11 -11.92 -3.23
N ARG A 61 -6.07 -12.36 -2.52
CA ARG A 61 -6.15 -12.85 -1.14
C ARG A 61 -4.94 -12.35 -0.37
N VAL A 62 -5.12 -12.18 0.94
CA VAL A 62 -4.04 -11.83 1.87
C VAL A 62 -3.96 -12.89 2.95
N ARG A 63 -2.73 -13.21 3.37
CA ARG A 63 -2.53 -14.14 4.48
C ARG A 63 -2.93 -13.47 5.79
N ILE A 64 -3.57 -14.24 6.66
CA ILE A 64 -3.97 -13.77 7.99
C ILE A 64 -3.35 -14.66 9.07
N ASP A 65 -3.05 -14.06 10.21
CA ASP A 65 -2.88 -14.75 11.49
C ASP A 65 -4.26 -14.77 12.17
N PRO A 66 -4.95 -15.93 12.22
CA PRO A 66 -6.29 -16.02 12.79
C PRO A 66 -6.29 -15.91 14.32
N ALA A 67 -5.19 -16.22 15.00
CA ALA A 67 -5.09 -16.15 16.45
C ALA A 67 -4.94 -14.70 16.93
N ARG A 68 -4.14 -13.91 16.21
CA ARG A 68 -3.90 -12.49 16.55
C ARG A 68 -4.80 -11.52 15.78
N LEU A 69 -5.48 -11.99 14.74
CA LEU A 69 -6.25 -11.19 13.79
C LEU A 69 -5.38 -10.11 13.13
N TYR A 70 -4.31 -10.53 12.45
CA TYR A 70 -3.45 -9.63 11.68
C TYR A 70 -3.35 -10.08 10.24
N ILE A 71 -3.29 -9.13 9.30
CA ILE A 71 -2.83 -9.42 7.94
C ILE A 71 -1.31 -9.52 7.92
N ILE A 72 -0.78 -10.61 7.36
CA ILE A 72 0.65 -10.79 7.07
C ILE A 72 0.94 -10.09 5.73
N ALA A 73 1.30 -8.81 5.81
CA ALA A 73 1.36 -7.89 4.67
C ALA A 73 2.43 -8.24 3.61
N ASN A 74 3.45 -9.02 3.97
CA ASN A 74 4.55 -9.43 3.10
C ASN A 74 4.39 -10.85 2.53
N ASP A 75 3.19 -11.43 2.62
CA ASP A 75 2.85 -12.67 1.93
C ASP A 75 2.26 -12.36 0.54
N TYR A 76 2.86 -12.94 -0.49
CA TYR A 76 2.57 -12.62 -1.89
C TYR A 76 1.91 -13.77 -2.65
N THR A 77 1.53 -14.86 -1.98
CA THR A 77 1.10 -16.11 -2.62
C THR A 77 -0.08 -15.91 -3.59
N PHE A 78 -1.01 -15.01 -3.29
CA PHE A 78 -2.18 -14.71 -4.14
C PHE A 78 -2.16 -13.29 -4.69
N SER A 79 -0.96 -12.82 -5.03
CA SER A 79 -0.71 -11.49 -5.59
C SER A 79 0.04 -11.57 -6.91
N TRP A 80 -0.03 -10.49 -7.69
CA TRP A 80 0.86 -10.28 -8.84
C TRP A 80 1.39 -8.86 -8.79
N THR A 81 2.50 -8.65 -9.47
CA THR A 81 3.21 -7.38 -9.42
C THR A 81 3.50 -6.89 -10.83
N LYS A 82 3.24 -5.60 -11.07
CA LYS A 82 3.77 -4.86 -12.21
C LYS A 82 4.99 -4.06 -11.74
N GLY A 83 6.08 -4.09 -12.50
CA GLY A 83 7.36 -3.53 -12.07
C GLY A 83 8.24 -4.57 -11.38
N MET A 84 9.34 -4.11 -10.77
CA MET A 84 10.44 -5.01 -10.38
C MET A 84 10.37 -5.50 -8.94
N LYS A 85 9.69 -4.78 -8.04
CA LYS A 85 9.59 -5.16 -6.62
C LYS A 85 8.16 -5.40 -6.19
N ARG A 86 8.00 -6.44 -5.37
CA ARG A 86 6.77 -6.66 -4.61
C ARG A 86 6.67 -5.63 -3.49
N VAL A 87 5.50 -5.05 -3.30
CA VAL A 87 5.21 -4.05 -2.28
C VAL A 87 4.23 -4.64 -1.29
N GLU A 88 4.57 -4.56 0.00
CA GLU A 88 3.77 -5.11 1.09
C GLU A 88 2.38 -4.48 1.13
N TYR A 89 1.37 -5.27 1.51
CA TYR A 89 0.00 -4.80 1.57
C TYR A 89 -0.15 -3.61 2.55
N GLY A 90 -0.75 -2.52 2.09
CA GLY A 90 -0.86 -1.27 2.86
C GLY A 90 0.40 -0.39 2.88
N LYS A 91 1.47 -0.74 2.16
CA LYS A 91 2.67 0.09 1.96
C LYS A 91 2.56 0.93 0.68
N ALA A 92 3.16 2.12 0.70
CA ALA A 92 3.31 2.96 -0.48
C ALA A 92 4.56 3.85 -0.38
N GLY A 93 4.99 4.41 -1.50
CA GLY A 93 6.07 5.40 -1.53
C GLY A 93 6.42 5.87 -2.95
N ASP A 94 7.35 6.80 -3.05
CA ASP A 94 7.92 7.23 -4.33
C ASP A 94 9.17 8.10 -4.15
N CYS A 95 9.86 8.31 -5.28
CA CYS A 95 10.93 9.28 -5.43
C CYS A 95 10.51 10.54 -6.21
N TYR A 96 9.22 10.88 -6.19
CA TYR A 96 8.63 11.79 -7.18
C TYR A 96 9.09 13.25 -7.03
N SER A 97 9.00 13.81 -5.83
CA SER A 97 9.22 15.23 -5.53
C SER A 97 9.77 15.41 -4.11
N LEU A 98 10.51 16.49 -3.86
CA LEU A 98 10.93 16.96 -2.53
C LEU A 98 9.82 17.76 -1.81
N THR A 99 8.75 18.11 -2.51
CA THR A 99 7.60 18.83 -1.96
C THR A 99 6.49 17.85 -1.58
N ASP A 100 5.45 18.33 -0.88
CA ASP A 100 4.24 17.55 -0.58
C ASP A 100 3.48 17.22 -1.87
N CYS A 101 3.93 16.16 -2.54
CA CYS A 101 3.42 15.70 -3.82
C CYS A 101 3.46 14.16 -3.95
N PRO A 102 3.01 13.40 -2.93
CA PRO A 102 3.11 11.95 -2.96
C PRO A 102 2.28 11.34 -4.10
N GLN A 103 2.93 10.52 -4.90
CA GLN A 103 2.36 9.77 -6.00
C GLN A 103 2.18 8.29 -5.69
N GLY A 104 2.97 7.68 -4.80
CA GLY A 104 2.78 6.30 -4.33
C GLY A 104 1.41 6.10 -3.69
N ARG A 105 0.81 4.92 -3.87
CA ARG A 105 -0.58 4.66 -3.46
C ARG A 105 -0.78 3.25 -2.91
N PHE A 106 -1.74 3.11 -2.01
CA PHE A 106 -2.29 1.81 -1.66
C PHE A 106 -3.81 1.89 -1.49
N SER A 107 -4.46 0.74 -1.60
CA SER A 107 -5.89 0.55 -1.34
C SER A 107 -6.08 -0.74 -0.56
N ILE A 108 -6.86 -0.66 0.51
CA ILE A 108 -7.33 -1.80 1.32
C ILE A 108 -8.85 -1.78 1.26
N ASN A 109 -9.45 -2.84 0.73
CA ASN A 109 -10.88 -3.00 0.60
C ASN A 109 -11.30 -4.42 1.06
N LEU A 110 -11.71 -4.50 2.32
CA LEU A 110 -12.19 -5.71 3.00
C LEU A 110 -13.71 -5.91 2.86
N ARG A 111 -14.41 -5.07 2.08
CA ARG A 111 -15.86 -5.17 1.94
C ARG A 111 -16.27 -6.55 1.42
N GLY A 112 -17.39 -7.05 1.93
CA GLY A 112 -17.88 -8.40 1.66
C GLY A 112 -17.19 -9.48 2.51
N THR A 113 -16.31 -9.10 3.42
CA THR A 113 -15.79 -9.98 4.50
C THR A 113 -16.43 -9.60 5.83
N ALA A 114 -16.34 -10.49 6.83
CA ALA A 114 -16.74 -10.22 8.21
C ALA A 114 -15.67 -9.47 9.02
N LEU A 115 -14.64 -8.92 8.36
CA LEU A 115 -13.48 -8.30 9.02
C LEU A 115 -13.35 -6.84 8.62
N GLY A 116 -13.01 -6.00 9.59
CA GLY A 116 -12.60 -4.61 9.41
C GLY A 116 -11.17 -4.42 9.90
N LEU A 117 -10.52 -3.36 9.43
CA LEU A 117 -9.25 -2.92 9.97
C LEU A 117 -9.51 -2.22 11.31
N SER A 118 -8.75 -2.59 12.34
CA SER A 118 -8.90 -2.01 13.67
C SER A 118 -8.63 -0.50 13.65
N PRO A 119 -9.40 0.33 14.38
CA PRO A 119 -9.21 1.78 14.40
C PRO A 119 -7.82 2.18 14.89
N ALA A 120 -7.17 1.34 15.70
CA ALA A 120 -5.80 1.52 16.20
C ALA A 120 -4.72 1.46 15.10
N VAL A 121 -5.03 0.91 13.92
CA VAL A 121 -4.05 0.84 12.82
C VAL A 121 -3.75 2.23 12.29
N THR A 122 -2.48 2.61 12.33
CA THR A 122 -1.97 3.90 11.86
C THR A 122 -0.80 3.67 10.90
N TRP A 123 -0.50 4.66 10.08
CA TRP A 123 0.64 4.65 9.16
C TRP A 123 1.74 5.57 9.67
N VAL A 124 2.97 5.19 9.39
CA VAL A 124 4.17 5.97 9.68
C VAL A 124 5.06 6.01 8.45
N THR A 125 5.87 7.05 8.35
CA THR A 125 6.93 7.12 7.36
C THR A 125 8.09 6.21 7.78
N GLU A 126 8.74 5.56 6.82
CA GLU A 126 9.98 4.80 7.06
C GLU A 126 11.21 5.72 7.00
N THR A 127 11.09 6.87 6.36
CA THR A 127 12.12 7.92 6.29
C THR A 127 11.55 9.26 6.76
N SER A 128 12.42 10.18 7.19
CA SER A 128 11.99 11.48 7.73
C SER A 128 11.40 12.44 6.69
N SER A 129 11.56 12.16 5.40
CA SER A 129 11.29 13.11 4.30
C SER A 129 10.05 12.76 3.48
N ALA A 130 9.18 11.86 3.96
CA ALA A 130 7.98 11.45 3.26
C ALA A 130 6.74 12.23 3.70
N PHE A 131 5.87 12.55 2.75
CA PHE A 131 4.53 13.07 2.96
C PHE A 131 3.53 11.93 2.74
N PHE A 132 2.45 11.91 3.54
CA PHE A 132 1.40 10.93 3.35
C PHE A 132 0.03 11.45 3.77
N ALA A 133 -0.99 10.92 3.12
CA ALA A 133 -2.39 11.17 3.43
C ALA A 133 -3.14 9.84 3.41
N ILE A 134 -3.74 9.49 4.55
CA ILE A 134 -4.57 8.27 4.68
C ILE A 134 -6.03 8.69 4.78
N ASN A 135 -6.86 8.20 3.87
CA ASN A 135 -8.30 8.34 3.89
C ASN A 135 -8.94 7.03 4.35
N LYS A 136 -9.34 6.97 5.62
CA LYS A 136 -10.14 5.88 6.19
C LYS A 136 -11.62 6.18 5.94
N ILE A 137 -12.16 5.69 4.82
CA ILE A 137 -13.56 5.90 4.45
C ILE A 137 -14.48 5.19 5.44
N ASN A 138 -14.09 3.97 5.83
CA ASN A 138 -14.65 3.21 6.94
C ASN A 138 -13.66 2.10 7.33
N ASP A 139 -14.05 1.24 8.28
CA ASP A 139 -13.19 0.16 8.79
C ASP A 139 -12.82 -0.87 7.72
N GLN A 140 -13.55 -0.95 6.61
CA GLN A 140 -13.26 -1.88 5.52
C GLN A 140 -12.64 -1.24 4.28
N ARG A 141 -12.62 0.10 4.17
CA ARG A 141 -12.12 0.80 2.98
C ARG A 141 -11.15 1.92 3.36
N ILE A 142 -9.87 1.70 3.06
CA ILE A 142 -8.79 2.63 3.35
C ILE A 142 -8.01 2.90 2.07
N LEU A 143 -7.81 4.18 1.76
CA LEU A 143 -6.98 4.64 0.66
C LEU A 143 -5.79 5.40 1.22
N GLY A 144 -4.61 5.20 0.68
CA GLY A 144 -3.41 5.93 1.08
C GLY A 144 -2.65 6.50 -0.09
N LYS A 145 -2.12 7.70 0.10
CA LYS A 145 -1.04 8.27 -0.70
C LYS A 145 0.19 8.44 0.18
N CYS A 146 1.36 8.04 -0.30
CA CYS A 146 2.62 8.27 0.38
C CYS A 146 3.76 8.38 -0.62
N GLY A 147 4.73 9.25 -0.32
CA GLY A 147 5.82 9.58 -1.22
C GLY A 147 6.69 10.70 -0.69
N GLY A 148 7.64 11.16 -1.49
CA GLY A 148 8.51 12.28 -1.11
C GLY A 148 9.98 11.90 -1.23
N TYR A 149 10.57 12.17 -2.38
CA TYR A 149 12.00 12.00 -2.71
C TYR A 149 12.67 10.77 -2.07
N CYS A 150 12.10 9.60 -2.37
CA CYS A 150 12.43 8.28 -1.87
C CYS A 150 11.91 8.06 -0.45
N GLY A 151 10.69 8.56 -0.25
CA GLY A 151 9.90 8.45 0.95
C GLY A 151 8.92 7.29 0.85
N PHE A 152 8.81 6.53 1.93
CA PHE A 152 7.93 5.37 2.02
C PHE A 152 7.14 5.41 3.32
N CYS A 153 5.98 4.77 3.32
CA CYS A 153 5.13 4.66 4.49
C CYS A 153 4.53 3.27 4.58
N LYS A 154 4.34 2.81 5.81
CA LYS A 154 3.75 1.50 6.10
C LYS A 154 2.89 1.55 7.37
N PRO A 155 2.05 0.53 7.60
CA PRO A 155 1.35 0.37 8.87
C PRO A 155 2.35 0.27 10.03
N LYS A 156 2.19 1.10 11.07
CA LYS A 156 3.13 1.24 12.20
C LYS A 156 3.35 -0.06 12.96
N THR A 157 2.26 -0.73 13.28
CA THR A 157 2.23 -1.96 14.11
C THR A 157 1.66 -3.13 13.33
N GLY A 158 1.65 -3.06 11.99
CA GLY A 158 0.95 -4.01 11.13
C GLY A 158 -0.54 -3.71 10.96
N LEU A 159 -1.24 -4.60 10.26
CA LEU A 159 -2.64 -4.47 9.88
C LEU A 159 -3.51 -5.35 10.78
N LYS A 160 -3.83 -4.85 11.97
CA LYS A 160 -4.75 -5.51 12.90
C LYS A 160 -6.17 -5.48 12.35
N LEU A 161 -6.89 -6.59 12.49
CA LEU A 161 -8.28 -6.76 12.11
C LEU A 161 -9.16 -6.86 13.36
N ASP A 162 -10.39 -6.38 13.23
CA ASP A 162 -11.48 -6.61 14.17
C ASP A 162 -12.61 -7.36 13.44
N VAL A 163 -13.35 -8.19 14.18
CA VAL A 163 -14.53 -8.89 13.67
C VAL A 163 -15.70 -7.92 13.69
N LEU A 164 -16.38 -7.76 12.55
CA LEU A 164 -17.53 -6.89 12.45
C LEU A 164 -18.76 -7.57 13.08
N PRO A 165 -19.66 -6.78 13.69
CA PRO A 165 -20.93 -7.30 14.15
C PRO A 165 -21.73 -7.90 12.96
N PRO A 166 -22.54 -8.95 13.22
CA PRO A 166 -23.39 -9.57 12.21
C PRO A 166 -24.47 -8.63 11.68
#